data_AF-A0A412HDL5-F1
#
_entry.id   AF-A0A412HDL5-F1
#
_cell.length_a   1.000
_cell.length_b   1.000
_cell.length_c   1.000
_cell.angle_alpha   90.00
_cell.angle_beta   90.00
_cell.angle_gamma   90.00
#
_symmetry.space_group_name_H-M   'P 1'
#
loop_
_entity.id
_entity.type
_entity.pdbx_description
1 polymer ?
#
loop_
_entity_poly.entity_id
_entity_poly.type
_entity_poly.pdbx_seq_one_letter_code
_entity_poly.pdbx_strand_id
1 'polypeptide(L)'
;MYEACHPSKDNKGIPENQKTKEVCKEKAEHFLESYDGTDKELLVKFLWDYEFWGGGKNIKRSNDFTDSPVLNIANTINASSSLIGAIVKGLANQNCLNLLLESTEWKSFEGSSPSTTSTKKNPESTIPLQQIFYGAPGTGKSHAINELTAGKDVIRTTFHPDTDYSTFVGAYKPTTKSVPVTTVIGTNAVPVKLNGKEMMEDKIVYEYVSQAFLQAYVAAWRKYCDLQEGEEPMDEFLVIEEINRGNCAQIFGDLFQLLDRGDEGFSEYPIKADSDMKKLLEKEFKGLEIKNKEGINALFKGDKDIVAQVLAGDILLLPNNLYIWATMNTSDQSLFPIDSAFKRRWDWNYVPISDAGKNWMIEVNGAQYDWWKFLEAINDKVYHATYSEDKKMGYFFCKANDGVISAEKFVSKVIFYLWNDVFKDSEFEGDTFKDEDGEKLSFDKFYSVENNQVKVNEKKIVKFLSNLNLEPDSEADENNSEEGVETEGDKKLPRTPKVFTVEFPDGTVIDEDNRFDTYHKTLSKIGIEQVEKIAAEMKYHRLHTPLVTKSKYEAILNKPEYSYIQEGDCFIVKGINNITMYRMVMLLDNRLDLQLKVCYE
;
A
#
# COMPACT_ATOMS: atom_id res chain seq x y z
N MET A 1 3.86 48.25 8.95
CA MET A 1 5.14 47.50 9.01
C MET A 1 5.66 47.06 7.64
N TYR A 2 4.87 46.37 6.80
CA TYR A 2 5.27 45.94 5.44
C TYR A 2 5.91 47.07 4.59
N GLU A 3 5.30 48.25 4.51
CA GLU A 3 5.85 49.38 3.73
C GLU A 3 7.07 50.04 4.38
N ALA A 4 7.19 50.01 5.71
CA ALA A 4 8.26 50.69 6.44
C ALA A 4 9.60 49.92 6.43
N CYS A 5 9.57 48.62 6.12
CA CYS A 5 10.73 47.73 6.19
C CYS A 5 11.10 47.09 4.84
N HIS A 6 10.42 47.43 3.74
CA HIS A 6 10.67 46.82 2.42
C HIS A 6 11.83 47.53 1.67
N PRO A 7 12.93 46.83 1.32
CA PRO A 7 14.02 47.44 0.56
C PRO A 7 13.79 47.53 -0.96
N SER A 8 12.70 46.97 -1.49
CA SER A 8 12.56 46.65 -2.93
C SER A 8 11.27 47.09 -3.61
N LYS A 9 10.51 48.04 -3.05
CA LYS A 9 9.53 48.80 -3.84
C LYS A 9 9.89 50.30 -3.77
N ASP A 10 10.43 50.76 -4.91
CA ASP A 10 10.84 52.10 -5.31
C ASP A 10 11.48 53.04 -4.26
N ASN A 11 12.62 52.61 -3.70
CA ASN A 11 13.49 53.45 -2.85
C ASN A 11 14.60 54.16 -3.64
N LYS A 12 14.32 54.63 -4.87
CA LYS A 12 15.32 55.32 -5.72
C LYS A 12 15.80 56.68 -5.16
N GLY A 13 15.16 57.19 -4.11
CA GLY A 13 15.49 58.49 -3.50
C GLY A 13 16.18 58.45 -2.12
N ILE A 14 16.42 57.27 -1.52
CA ILE A 14 16.95 57.18 -0.14
C ILE A 14 18.44 56.81 -0.13
N PRO A 15 19.33 57.67 0.42
CA PRO A 15 20.75 57.40 0.51
C PRO A 15 21.08 56.13 1.30
N GLU A 16 22.07 55.37 0.84
CA GLU A 16 22.42 54.03 1.35
C GLU A 16 22.87 54.04 2.82
N ASN A 17 23.38 55.18 3.31
CA ASN A 17 23.76 55.39 4.72
C ASN A 17 22.58 55.51 5.69
N GLN A 18 21.33 55.56 5.21
CA GLN A 18 20.11 55.61 6.03
C GLN A 18 19.38 54.27 6.13
N LYS A 19 19.95 53.19 5.57
CA LYS A 19 19.43 51.81 5.65
C LYS A 19 20.10 51.00 6.76
N THR A 20 20.35 51.62 7.91
CA THR A 20 20.99 50.96 9.06
C THR A 20 19.97 50.30 9.98
N LYS A 21 20.41 49.28 10.73
CA LYS A 21 19.56 48.49 11.63
C LYS A 21 18.88 49.35 12.70
N GLU A 22 19.57 50.42 13.11
CA GLU A 22 19.13 51.38 14.11
C GLU A 22 17.96 52.25 13.61
N VAL A 23 17.99 52.67 12.35
CA VAL A 23 16.92 53.48 11.74
C VAL A 23 15.65 52.66 11.48
N CYS A 24 15.82 51.39 11.10
CA CYS A 24 14.69 50.45 10.97
C CYS A 24 14.06 50.12 12.34
N LYS A 25 14.87 50.08 13.41
CA LYS A 25 14.41 49.88 14.78
C LYS A 25 13.59 51.07 15.27
N GLU A 26 14.07 52.31 15.12
CA GLU A 26 13.31 53.52 15.51
C GLU A 26 11.96 53.62 14.79
N LYS A 27 11.90 53.31 13.49
CA LYS A 27 10.64 53.31 12.72
C LYS A 27 9.67 52.22 13.16
N ALA A 28 10.16 51.04 13.50
CA ALA A 28 9.33 49.95 14.01
C ALA A 28 8.82 50.26 15.43
N GLU A 29 9.66 50.84 16.29
CA GLU A 29 9.28 51.27 17.64
C GLU A 29 8.20 52.36 17.58
N HIS A 30 8.34 53.38 16.72
CA HIS A 30 7.33 54.41 16.50
C HIS A 30 6.02 53.84 15.90
N PHE A 31 6.09 52.80 15.07
CA PHE A 31 4.88 52.13 14.55
C PHE A 31 4.20 51.27 15.63
N LEU A 32 4.97 50.73 16.56
CA LEU A 32 4.47 49.97 17.70
C LEU A 32 3.97 50.86 18.84
N GLU A 33 4.26 52.17 18.86
CA GLU A 33 3.73 53.13 19.84
C GLU A 33 2.19 53.19 19.87
N SER A 34 1.50 52.83 18.78
CA SER A 34 0.04 52.72 18.73
C SER A 34 -0.54 51.42 19.30
N TYR A 35 0.32 50.49 19.73
CA TYR A 35 -0.06 49.23 20.37
C TYR A 35 0.33 49.28 21.85
N ASP A 36 -0.60 48.97 22.74
CA ASP A 36 -0.40 48.83 24.18
C ASP A 36 -0.57 47.37 24.63
N GLY A 37 0.24 46.95 25.61
CA GLY A 37 0.15 45.63 26.24
C GLY A 37 1.36 44.70 26.06
N THR A 38 1.27 43.57 26.75
CA THR A 38 2.34 42.56 26.92
C THR A 38 2.86 41.99 25.59
N ASP A 39 2.00 41.93 24.57
CA ASP A 39 2.34 41.37 23.26
C ASP A 39 3.33 42.23 22.48
N LYS A 40 3.27 43.56 22.64
CA LYS A 40 4.27 44.48 22.09
C LYS A 40 5.63 44.28 22.74
N GLU A 41 5.66 44.13 24.06
CA GLU A 41 6.90 43.91 24.80
C GLU A 41 7.56 42.58 24.43
N LEU A 42 6.76 41.53 24.24
CA LEU A 42 7.21 40.21 23.79
C LEU A 42 7.73 40.26 22.35
N LEU A 43 7.07 40.99 21.46
CA LEU A 43 7.51 41.14 20.08
C LEU A 43 8.84 41.91 19.98
N VAL A 44 9.01 42.98 20.79
CA VAL A 44 10.27 43.74 20.85
C VAL A 44 11.41 42.88 21.42
N LYS A 45 11.17 42.12 22.50
CA LYS A 45 12.16 41.18 23.06
C LYS A 45 12.52 40.08 22.06
N PHE A 46 11.52 39.49 21.41
CA PHE A 46 11.71 38.46 20.40
C PHE A 46 12.58 38.93 19.23
N LEU A 47 12.35 40.15 18.73
CA LEU A 47 13.03 40.68 17.55
C LEU A 47 14.45 41.20 17.85
N TRP A 48 14.71 41.70 19.06
CA TRP A 48 15.94 42.44 19.36
C TRP A 48 16.70 42.05 20.64
N ASP A 49 16.13 41.29 21.58
CA ASP A 49 16.82 40.85 22.80
C ASP A 49 17.45 39.46 22.60
N TYR A 50 18.77 39.45 22.44
CA TYR A 50 19.55 38.25 22.09
C TYR A 50 19.69 37.26 23.26
N GLU A 51 19.61 37.75 24.51
CA GLU A 51 19.67 36.91 25.71
C GLU A 51 18.34 36.20 25.97
N PHE A 52 17.22 36.78 25.51
CA PHE A 52 15.89 36.15 25.56
C PHE A 52 15.86 34.78 24.84
N TRP A 53 16.77 34.57 23.89
CA TRP A 53 16.92 33.34 23.11
C TRP A 53 17.96 32.36 23.66
N GLY A 54 18.58 32.63 24.81
CA GLY A 54 19.61 31.75 25.37
C GLY A 54 20.91 31.70 24.55
N GLY A 55 21.20 32.72 23.73
CA GLY A 55 22.53 32.97 23.15
C GLY A 55 22.93 32.17 21.90
N GLY A 56 22.04 31.40 21.26
CA GLY A 56 22.40 30.52 20.13
C GLY A 56 22.07 31.03 18.73
N LYS A 57 23.03 31.63 18.00
CA LYS A 57 23.10 31.53 16.53
C LYS A 57 24.56 31.48 16.06
N ASN A 58 24.98 30.32 15.58
CA ASN A 58 26.08 30.19 14.62
C ASN A 58 25.68 29.13 13.59
N ILE A 59 25.41 29.55 12.36
CA ILE A 59 25.29 28.67 11.19
C ILE A 59 26.30 29.18 10.17
N LYS A 60 27.43 28.48 10.06
CA LYS A 60 28.32 28.55 8.89
C LYS A 60 28.02 27.33 8.03
N ARG A 61 27.26 27.51 6.95
CA ARG A 61 27.39 26.81 5.66
C ARG A 61 26.39 27.44 4.69
N SER A 62 26.92 27.90 3.57
CA SER A 62 26.24 28.59 2.49
C SER A 62 25.62 27.57 1.52
N ASN A 63 24.32 27.75 1.22
CA ASN A 63 23.64 27.39 -0.04
C ASN A 63 22.46 26.40 -0.03
N ASP A 64 21.69 26.25 1.06
CA ASP A 64 20.35 25.66 0.96
C ASP A 64 19.27 26.72 1.26
N PHE A 65 18.38 26.98 0.28
CA PHE A 65 17.11 27.67 0.48
C PHE A 65 15.99 26.78 -0.08
N THR A 66 14.95 26.51 0.71
CA THR A 66 13.70 25.86 0.28
C THR A 66 12.56 26.86 0.30
N ASP A 67 11.81 26.95 -0.81
CA ASP A 67 10.69 27.87 -1.01
C ASP A 67 9.41 27.35 -0.35
N SER A 68 8.90 28.09 0.64
CA SER A 68 7.55 27.93 1.19
C SER A 68 6.65 29.07 0.69
N PRO A 69 5.41 28.81 0.22
CA PRO A 69 4.49 29.84 -0.27
C PRO A 69 4.17 30.94 0.76
N VAL A 70 4.13 30.60 2.06
CA VAL A 70 3.88 31.56 3.15
C VAL A 70 5.11 32.44 3.44
N LEU A 71 6.33 31.88 3.29
CA LEU A 71 7.59 32.62 3.40
C LEU A 71 7.85 33.51 2.17
N ASN A 72 7.34 33.12 1.00
CA ASN A 72 7.39 33.92 -0.23
C ASN A 72 6.39 35.09 -0.19
N ILE A 73 5.19 34.91 0.39
CA ILE A 73 4.24 36.00 0.62
C ILE A 73 4.74 36.96 1.72
N ALA A 74 5.43 36.47 2.75
CA ALA A 74 6.01 37.28 3.83
C ALA A 74 7.44 37.80 3.53
N ASN A 75 8.04 37.37 2.42
CA ASN A 75 9.44 37.56 2.02
C ASN A 75 10.48 37.36 3.15
N THR A 76 10.23 36.40 4.04
CA THR A 76 11.12 36.06 5.15
C THR A 76 11.91 34.82 4.79
N ILE A 77 13.06 35.05 4.16
CA ILE A 77 14.03 34.01 3.88
C ILE A 77 14.67 33.61 5.23
N ASN A 78 14.48 32.35 5.64
CA ASN A 78 14.90 31.69 6.90
C ASN A 78 14.09 32.01 8.18
N ALA A 79 13.17 31.11 8.53
CA ALA A 79 12.60 31.03 9.87
C ALA A 79 12.67 29.61 10.44
N SER A 80 13.04 29.51 11.72
CA SER A 80 13.08 28.26 12.48
C SER A 80 11.68 27.74 12.77
N SER A 81 11.57 26.44 13.02
CA SER A 81 10.36 25.67 13.38
C SER A 81 9.49 26.30 14.48
N SER A 82 10.06 27.14 15.34
CA SER A 82 9.36 27.93 16.35
C SER A 82 8.46 29.05 15.79
N LEU A 83 8.81 29.68 14.67
CA LEU A 83 7.98 30.75 14.05
C LEU A 83 6.74 30.17 13.35
N ILE A 84 6.89 28.98 12.74
CA ILE A 84 5.80 28.24 12.12
C ILE A 84 4.74 27.87 13.18
N GLY A 85 5.17 27.46 14.38
CA GLY A 85 4.28 27.18 15.50
C GLY A 85 3.46 28.39 15.96
N ALA A 86 4.02 29.60 15.92
CA ALA A 86 3.31 30.82 16.29
C ALA A 86 2.29 31.27 15.22
N ILE A 87 2.62 31.10 13.93
CA ILE A 87 1.74 31.44 12.80
C ILE A 87 0.52 30.52 12.77
N VAL A 88 0.73 29.21 12.95
CA VAL A 88 -0.36 28.22 13.04
C VAL A 88 -1.29 28.52 14.23
N LYS A 89 -0.71 28.94 15.37
CA LYS A 89 -1.48 29.34 16.55
C LYS A 89 -2.29 30.63 16.32
N GLY A 90 -1.81 31.54 15.48
CA GLY A 90 -2.53 32.77 15.09
C GLY A 90 -3.63 32.53 14.05
N LEU A 91 -3.41 31.62 13.08
CA LEU A 91 -4.39 31.24 12.06
C LEU A 91 -5.53 30.35 12.61
N ALA A 92 -5.30 29.66 13.73
CA ALA A 92 -6.35 28.95 14.47
C ALA A 92 -7.41 29.88 15.09
N ASN A 93 -7.19 31.20 15.09
CA ASN A 93 -8.20 32.18 15.48
C ASN A 93 -9.12 32.50 14.28
N GLN A 94 -10.39 32.05 14.37
CA GLN A 94 -11.40 32.18 13.31
C GLN A 94 -11.54 33.60 12.74
N ASN A 95 -11.32 34.64 13.54
CA ASN A 95 -11.45 36.02 13.09
C ASN A 95 -10.31 36.45 12.15
N CYS A 96 -9.09 35.95 12.36
CA CYS A 96 -7.95 36.25 11.51
C CYS A 96 -8.05 35.52 10.16
N LEU A 97 -8.57 34.29 10.17
CA LEU A 97 -8.83 33.53 8.95
C LEU A 97 -9.88 34.22 8.06
N ASN A 98 -10.96 34.72 8.67
CA ASN A 98 -12.02 35.43 7.94
C ASN A 98 -11.53 36.76 7.34
N LEU A 99 -10.71 37.52 8.07
CA LEU A 99 -10.09 38.75 7.54
C LEU A 99 -9.15 38.49 6.34
N LEU A 100 -8.45 37.35 6.35
CA LEU A 100 -7.57 36.95 5.26
C LEU A 100 -8.37 36.52 4.02
N LEU A 101 -9.46 35.76 4.21
CA LEU A 101 -10.37 35.34 3.14
C LEU A 101 -11.13 36.53 2.51
N GLU A 102 -11.39 37.58 3.28
CA GLU A 102 -12.06 38.79 2.79
C GLU A 102 -11.13 39.81 2.13
N SER A 103 -9.81 39.64 2.29
CA SER A 103 -8.78 40.53 1.73
C SER A 103 -8.83 40.58 0.20
N THR A 104 -8.57 41.77 -0.34
CA THR A 104 -8.56 42.03 -1.78
C THR A 104 -7.50 41.22 -2.51
N GLU A 105 -6.36 40.95 -1.86
CA GLU A 105 -5.27 40.14 -2.39
C GLU A 105 -5.69 38.68 -2.56
N TRP A 106 -6.40 38.10 -1.59
CA TRP A 106 -6.91 36.73 -1.68
C TRP A 106 -7.97 36.59 -2.76
N LYS A 107 -8.91 37.55 -2.85
CA LYS A 107 -9.93 37.58 -3.91
C LYS A 107 -9.34 37.81 -5.31
N SER A 108 -8.16 38.42 -5.42
CA SER A 108 -7.45 38.59 -6.69
C SER A 108 -6.59 37.38 -7.11
N PHE A 109 -6.49 36.35 -6.28
CA PHE A 109 -5.70 35.14 -6.53
C PHE A 109 -6.49 34.04 -7.25
N GLU A 110 -7.81 34.18 -7.41
CA GLU A 110 -8.58 33.39 -8.41
C GLU A 110 -8.16 33.85 -9.82
N GLY A 111 -7.35 33.00 -10.45
CA GLY A 111 -6.53 33.35 -11.61
C GLY A 111 -7.26 33.97 -12.79
N SER A 112 -6.83 35.17 -13.18
CA SER A 112 -7.03 35.72 -14.51
C SER A 112 -6.01 35.11 -15.49
N SER A 113 -6.40 34.06 -16.21
CA SER A 113 -5.72 33.67 -17.45
C SER A 113 -6.17 34.57 -18.60
N PRO A 114 -5.25 35.13 -19.41
CA PRO A 114 -5.63 35.87 -20.61
C PRO A 114 -6.19 34.88 -21.66
N SER A 115 -7.39 35.20 -22.14
CA SER A 115 -8.10 34.48 -23.18
C SER A 115 -7.40 34.64 -24.54
N THR A 116 -6.77 33.58 -25.02
CA THR A 116 -6.65 33.31 -26.46
C THR A 116 -7.70 32.28 -26.83
N THR A 117 -8.57 32.65 -27.75
CA THR A 117 -9.63 31.82 -28.32
C THR A 117 -9.06 30.55 -28.93
N SER A 118 -9.15 29.45 -28.19
CA SER A 118 -9.28 28.10 -28.73
C SER A 118 -10.41 27.41 -27.97
N THR A 119 -11.26 26.72 -28.73
CA THR A 119 -12.45 26.02 -28.26
C THR A 119 -12.11 25.06 -27.12
N LYS A 120 -12.52 25.42 -25.91
CA LYS A 120 -12.44 24.57 -24.71
C LYS A 120 -13.14 23.24 -24.97
N LYS A 121 -12.39 22.13 -24.93
CA LYS A 121 -12.93 20.78 -24.75
C LYS A 121 -13.49 20.63 -23.33
N ASN A 122 -14.47 19.76 -23.18
CA ASN A 122 -15.11 19.39 -21.90
C ASN A 122 -14.08 18.83 -20.89
N PRO A 123 -14.29 19.06 -19.57
CA PRO A 123 -13.44 18.53 -18.51
C PRO A 123 -13.83 17.07 -18.19
N GLU A 124 -13.50 16.14 -19.08
CA GLU A 124 -13.34 14.74 -18.67
C GLU A 124 -11.92 14.58 -18.12
N SER A 125 -11.81 13.96 -16.95
CA SER A 125 -10.62 13.93 -16.09
C SER A 125 -9.33 13.49 -16.80
N THR A 126 -8.40 14.42 -17.03
CA THR A 126 -7.04 14.08 -17.47
C THR A 126 -6.28 13.43 -16.30
N ILE A 127 -6.10 12.11 -16.38
CA ILE A 127 -5.26 11.36 -15.45
C ILE A 127 -3.77 11.76 -15.62
N PRO A 128 -2.96 11.83 -14.56
CA PRO A 128 -1.54 12.18 -14.64
C PRO A 128 -0.74 11.32 -15.62
N LEU A 129 0.08 11.96 -16.47
CA LEU A 129 1.00 11.25 -17.38
C LEU A 129 2.10 10.50 -16.63
N GLN A 130 2.51 11.02 -15.47
CA GLN A 130 3.55 10.43 -14.64
C GLN A 130 3.11 10.42 -13.20
N GLN A 131 2.97 9.23 -12.61
CA GLN A 131 2.44 9.11 -11.26
C GLN A 131 3.11 8.01 -10.46
N ILE A 132 3.46 8.31 -9.21
CA ILE A 132 3.95 7.34 -8.23
C ILE A 132 2.85 7.09 -7.20
N PHE A 133 2.37 5.85 -7.15
CA PHE A 133 1.51 5.34 -6.09
C PHE A 133 2.40 4.91 -4.92
N TYR A 134 2.25 5.53 -3.77
CA TYR A 134 3.07 5.25 -2.59
C TYR A 134 2.23 5.06 -1.34
N GLY A 135 2.85 4.47 -0.31
CA GLY A 135 2.20 4.21 0.97
C GLY A 135 2.65 2.87 1.54
N ALA A 136 2.06 2.53 2.69
CA ALA A 136 2.41 1.36 3.47
C ALA A 136 2.29 0.03 2.66
N PRO A 137 3.04 -1.01 3.03
CA PRO A 137 2.88 -2.33 2.41
C PRO A 137 1.46 -2.87 2.64
N GLY A 138 0.87 -3.48 1.61
CA GLY A 138 -0.47 -4.07 1.71
C GLY A 138 -1.65 -3.10 1.53
N THR A 139 -1.43 -1.84 1.13
CA THR A 139 -2.52 -0.88 0.83
C THR A 139 -3.17 -1.08 -0.55
N GLY A 140 -2.63 -1.96 -1.39
CA GLY A 140 -3.21 -2.25 -2.71
C GLY A 140 -2.73 -1.37 -3.86
N LYS A 141 -1.56 -0.72 -3.75
CA LYS A 141 -0.96 0.13 -4.80
C LYS A 141 -0.99 -0.50 -6.20
N SER A 142 -0.41 -1.69 -6.36
CA SER A 142 -0.37 -2.39 -7.65
C SER A 142 -1.76 -2.83 -8.13
N HIS A 143 -2.69 -3.08 -7.20
CA HIS A 143 -4.09 -3.38 -7.53
C HIS A 143 -4.82 -2.15 -8.06
N ALA A 144 -4.65 -0.99 -7.43
CA ALA A 144 -5.22 0.27 -7.89
C ALA A 144 -4.76 0.60 -9.30
N ILE A 145 -3.48 0.42 -9.62
CA ILE A 145 -2.98 0.59 -10.99
C ILE A 145 -3.69 -0.38 -11.95
N ASN A 146 -3.84 -1.66 -11.59
CA ASN A 146 -4.52 -2.64 -12.46
C ASN A 146 -5.97 -2.29 -12.75
N GLU A 147 -6.69 -1.74 -11.77
CA GLU A 147 -8.07 -1.31 -11.98
C GLU A 147 -8.15 -0.09 -12.89
N LEU A 148 -7.25 0.88 -12.68
CA LEU A 148 -7.21 2.11 -13.49
C LEU A 148 -6.73 1.87 -14.93
N THR A 149 -5.94 0.82 -15.16
CA THR A 149 -5.45 0.44 -16.50
C THR A 149 -6.19 -0.75 -17.10
N ALA A 150 -7.31 -1.16 -16.50
CA ALA A 150 -8.10 -2.28 -17.00
C ALA A 150 -8.59 -2.02 -18.44
N GLY A 151 -8.30 -2.96 -19.34
CA GLY A 151 -8.67 -2.85 -20.75
C GLY A 151 -7.76 -1.92 -21.59
N LYS A 152 -6.67 -1.41 -21.02
CA LYS A 152 -5.64 -0.62 -21.73
C LYS A 152 -4.40 -1.46 -22.01
N ASP A 153 -3.56 -1.01 -22.94
CA ASP A 153 -2.27 -1.65 -23.19
C ASP A 153 -1.26 -1.26 -22.09
N VAL A 154 -0.66 -2.27 -21.48
CA VAL A 154 0.24 -2.11 -20.33
C VAL A 154 1.50 -2.94 -20.54
N ILE A 155 2.63 -2.27 -20.51
CA ILE A 155 3.94 -2.88 -20.35
C ILE A 155 4.36 -2.69 -18.91
N ARG A 156 4.53 -3.79 -18.18
CA ARG A 156 4.91 -3.76 -16.77
C ARG A 156 6.32 -4.30 -16.56
N THR A 157 7.07 -3.63 -15.71
CA THR A 157 8.39 -4.04 -15.23
C THR A 157 8.51 -3.81 -13.72
N THR A 158 9.49 -4.44 -13.08
CA THR A 158 9.80 -4.27 -11.67
C THR A 158 11.25 -3.84 -11.52
N PHE A 159 11.52 -2.84 -10.70
CA PHE A 159 12.90 -2.45 -10.39
C PHE A 159 13.47 -3.33 -9.28
N HIS A 160 14.71 -3.73 -9.51
CA HIS A 160 15.54 -4.51 -8.61
C HIS A 160 16.83 -3.72 -8.30
N PRO A 161 17.57 -4.08 -7.22
CA PRO A 161 18.82 -3.39 -6.88
C PRO A 161 19.89 -3.40 -7.97
N ASP A 162 19.85 -4.39 -8.87
CA ASP A 162 20.73 -4.56 -10.01
C ASP A 162 20.14 -4.04 -11.32
N THR A 163 18.92 -3.46 -11.30
CA THR A 163 18.34 -2.81 -12.47
C THR A 163 19.16 -1.60 -12.86
N ASP A 164 19.45 -1.51 -14.15
CA ASP A 164 20.27 -0.49 -14.76
C ASP A 164 19.62 0.01 -16.07
N TYR A 165 20.28 0.94 -16.76
CA TYR A 165 19.80 1.46 -18.04
C TYR A 165 19.60 0.33 -19.08
N SER A 166 20.50 -0.67 -19.11
CA SER A 166 20.47 -1.74 -20.11
C SER A 166 19.28 -2.70 -19.96
N THR A 167 18.84 -2.90 -18.72
CA THR A 167 17.72 -3.78 -18.33
C THR A 167 16.37 -3.07 -18.35
N PHE A 168 16.35 -1.73 -18.27
CA PHE A 168 15.13 -0.93 -18.39
C PHE A 168 14.85 -0.42 -19.81
N VAL A 169 15.89 0.04 -20.50
CA VAL A 169 15.82 0.65 -21.83
C VAL A 169 16.12 -0.38 -22.91
N GLY A 170 17.32 -0.95 -22.88
CA GLY A 170 17.78 -1.89 -23.90
C GLY A 170 19.30 -1.95 -23.99
N ALA A 171 19.79 -3.06 -24.55
CA ALA A 171 21.20 -3.23 -24.90
C ALA A 171 21.37 -4.37 -25.91
N TYR A 172 22.56 -4.44 -26.51
CA TYR A 172 22.96 -5.62 -27.28
C TYR A 172 23.08 -6.84 -26.38
N LYS A 173 22.34 -7.89 -26.72
CA LYS A 173 22.39 -9.19 -26.06
C LYS A 173 22.72 -10.27 -27.10
N PRO A 174 23.48 -11.32 -26.71
CA PRO A 174 23.67 -12.47 -27.57
C PRO A 174 22.32 -13.19 -27.75
N THR A 175 21.95 -13.43 -29.00
CA THR A 175 20.76 -14.18 -29.40
C THR A 175 21.16 -15.28 -30.38
N THR A 176 20.36 -16.33 -30.46
CA THR A 176 20.60 -17.42 -31.41
C THR A 176 19.77 -17.21 -32.66
N LYS A 177 20.41 -17.16 -33.82
CA LYS A 177 19.73 -17.18 -35.11
C LYS A 177 20.12 -18.42 -35.91
N SER A 178 19.09 -19.06 -36.45
CA SER A 178 19.27 -20.12 -37.43
C SER A 178 19.64 -19.50 -38.77
N VAL A 179 20.85 -19.77 -39.25
CA VAL A 179 21.39 -19.27 -40.51
C VAL A 179 21.78 -20.43 -41.42
N PRO A 180 21.69 -20.28 -42.75
CA PRO A 180 22.14 -21.34 -43.65
C PRO A 180 23.65 -21.56 -43.48
N VAL A 181 24.05 -22.82 -43.40
CA VAL A 181 25.45 -23.23 -43.47
C VAL A 181 25.95 -22.82 -44.85
N THR A 182 26.97 -21.96 -44.93
CA THR A 182 27.53 -21.52 -46.22
C THR A 182 28.89 -22.15 -46.47
N THR A 183 29.15 -22.58 -47.71
CA THR A 183 30.49 -22.93 -48.21
C THR A 183 30.92 -21.95 -49.31
N VAL A 184 32.21 -21.85 -49.59
CA VAL A 184 32.73 -20.95 -50.63
C VAL A 184 32.95 -21.73 -51.91
N ILE A 185 32.29 -21.32 -53.00
CA ILE A 185 32.53 -21.82 -54.35
C ILE A 185 33.00 -20.64 -55.22
N GLY A 186 34.27 -20.68 -55.62
CA GLY A 186 34.91 -19.54 -56.30
C GLY A 186 35.02 -18.34 -55.36
N THR A 187 34.39 -17.22 -55.72
CA THR A 187 34.32 -16.00 -54.90
C THR A 187 32.97 -15.81 -54.19
N ASN A 188 32.06 -16.77 -54.29
CA ASN A 188 30.70 -16.65 -53.77
C ASN A 188 30.49 -17.58 -52.56
N ALA A 189 29.87 -17.06 -51.50
CA ALA A 189 29.35 -17.86 -50.42
C ALA A 189 27.98 -18.43 -50.82
N VAL A 190 27.84 -19.76 -50.82
CA VAL A 190 26.62 -20.46 -51.22
C VAL A 190 26.11 -21.38 -50.10
N PRO A 191 24.78 -21.44 -49.85
CA PRO A 191 24.21 -22.36 -48.86
C PRO A 191 24.49 -23.83 -49.19
N VAL A 192 24.89 -24.60 -48.18
CA VAL A 192 25.05 -26.05 -48.25
C VAL A 192 23.66 -26.68 -48.26
N LYS A 193 23.41 -27.56 -49.23
CA LYS A 193 22.14 -28.29 -49.36
C LYS A 193 22.35 -29.78 -49.13
N LEU A 194 21.53 -30.38 -48.27
CA LEU A 194 21.45 -31.83 -48.05
C LEU A 194 20.05 -32.29 -48.46
N ASN A 195 19.96 -33.27 -49.37
CA ASN A 195 18.70 -33.76 -49.93
C ASN A 195 17.78 -32.65 -50.50
N GLY A 196 18.39 -31.63 -51.12
CA GLY A 196 17.66 -30.50 -51.72
C GLY A 196 17.17 -29.43 -50.72
N LYS A 197 17.36 -29.64 -49.41
CA LYS A 197 17.06 -28.65 -48.36
C LYS A 197 18.32 -27.95 -47.87
N GLU A 198 18.22 -26.65 -47.60
CA GLU A 198 19.32 -25.89 -47.00
C GLU A 198 19.59 -26.41 -45.60
N MET A 199 20.87 -26.68 -45.33
CA MET A 199 21.33 -27.00 -43.99
C MET A 199 21.38 -25.71 -43.18
N MET A 200 20.78 -25.73 -42.00
CA MET A 200 20.78 -24.60 -41.08
C MET A 200 21.72 -24.91 -39.91
N GLU A 201 22.41 -23.88 -39.43
CA GLU A 201 23.18 -23.91 -38.19
C GLU A 201 22.76 -22.75 -37.29
N ASP A 202 22.84 -22.96 -35.99
CA ASP A 202 22.53 -21.94 -35.01
C ASP A 202 23.80 -21.13 -34.70
N LYS A 203 23.76 -19.83 -35.00
CA LYS A 203 24.84 -18.89 -34.66
C LYS A 203 24.42 -17.89 -33.60
N ILE A 204 25.34 -17.62 -32.68
CA ILE A 204 25.20 -16.51 -31.74
C ILE A 204 25.45 -15.21 -32.51
N VAL A 205 24.45 -14.35 -32.54
CA VAL A 205 24.53 -12.99 -33.08
C VAL A 205 24.15 -11.99 -32.00
N TYR A 206 24.79 -10.82 -32.00
CA TYR A 206 24.43 -9.75 -31.09
C TYR A 206 23.31 -8.92 -31.70
N GLU A 207 22.19 -8.82 -30.99
CA GLU A 207 21.07 -7.96 -31.37
C GLU A 207 20.71 -7.03 -30.23
N TYR A 208 20.32 -5.81 -30.59
CA TYR A 208 19.80 -4.88 -29.60
C TYR A 208 18.40 -5.35 -29.17
N VAL A 209 18.26 -5.65 -27.88
CA VAL A 209 17.00 -6.15 -27.30
C VAL A 209 16.34 -5.04 -26.49
N SER A 210 15.27 -4.47 -27.06
CA SER A 210 14.41 -3.50 -26.38
C SER A 210 13.84 -4.07 -25.08
N GLN A 211 13.95 -3.31 -24.01
CA GLN A 211 13.32 -3.62 -22.72
C GLN A 211 12.07 -2.75 -22.52
N ALA A 212 11.48 -2.83 -21.33
CA ALA A 212 10.16 -2.28 -21.02
C ALA A 212 9.96 -0.83 -21.51
N PHE A 213 10.93 0.06 -21.29
CA PHE A 213 10.79 1.45 -21.73
C PHE A 213 10.72 1.58 -23.25
N LEU A 214 11.66 1.01 -24.00
CA LEU A 214 11.66 1.12 -25.47
C LEU A 214 10.49 0.38 -26.11
N GLN A 215 10.04 -0.73 -25.51
CA GLN A 215 8.84 -1.42 -25.97
C GLN A 215 7.61 -0.50 -25.84
N ALA A 216 7.42 0.16 -24.69
CA ALA A 216 6.30 1.06 -24.46
C ALA A 216 6.39 2.32 -25.32
N TYR A 217 7.60 2.86 -25.46
CA TYR A 217 7.89 3.99 -26.33
C TYR A 217 7.51 3.72 -27.79
N VAL A 218 7.96 2.59 -28.33
CA VAL A 218 7.66 2.21 -29.72
C VAL A 218 6.17 1.92 -29.90
N ALA A 219 5.53 1.24 -28.93
CA ALA A 219 4.09 0.98 -28.95
C ALA A 219 3.27 2.29 -28.96
N ALA A 220 3.61 3.25 -28.10
CA ALA A 220 2.94 4.54 -28.02
C ALA A 220 3.01 5.31 -29.35
N TRP A 221 4.18 5.35 -30.01
CA TRP A 221 4.33 5.99 -31.31
C TRP A 221 3.63 5.26 -32.46
N ARG A 222 3.57 3.92 -32.43
CA ARG A 222 2.83 3.15 -33.44
C ARG A 222 1.33 3.47 -33.42
N LYS A 223 0.75 3.72 -32.25
CA LYS A 223 -0.67 4.09 -32.10
C LYS A 223 -1.06 5.39 -32.82
N TYR A 224 -0.11 6.25 -33.14
CA TYR A 224 -0.37 7.44 -33.96
C TYR A 224 -0.60 7.13 -35.45
N CYS A 225 -0.18 5.96 -35.94
CA CYS A 225 -0.32 5.58 -37.35
C CYS A 225 -1.76 5.16 -37.67
N ASP A 226 -2.43 4.53 -36.71
CA ASP A 226 -3.76 3.94 -36.87
C ASP A 226 -4.90 4.98 -36.80
N LEU A 227 -4.56 6.24 -36.48
CA LEU A 227 -5.54 7.31 -36.25
C LEU A 227 -6.31 7.75 -37.48
N GLN A 228 -7.61 7.96 -37.35
CA GLN A 228 -8.39 8.75 -38.31
C GLN A 228 -8.27 10.26 -38.00
N GLU A 229 -8.69 11.10 -38.94
CA GLU A 229 -8.64 12.55 -38.78
C GLU A 229 -9.54 12.99 -37.60
N GLY A 230 -8.93 13.63 -36.60
CA GLY A 230 -9.62 14.07 -35.38
C GLY A 230 -9.67 13.04 -34.24
N GLU A 231 -9.12 11.84 -34.42
CA GLU A 231 -8.95 10.85 -33.35
C GLU A 231 -7.68 11.10 -32.53
N GLU A 232 -7.74 10.74 -31.25
CA GLU A 232 -6.59 10.74 -30.34
C GLU A 232 -5.99 9.34 -30.23
N PRO A 233 -4.65 9.23 -30.13
CA PRO A 233 -3.97 7.94 -29.94
C PRO A 233 -4.46 7.26 -28.67
N MET A 234 -4.65 5.93 -28.75
CA MET A 234 -4.96 5.15 -27.55
C MET A 234 -3.81 5.28 -26.53
N ASP A 235 -4.16 5.28 -25.25
CA ASP A 235 -3.18 5.33 -24.17
C ASP A 235 -2.28 4.08 -24.19
N GLU A 236 -1.01 4.27 -23.86
CA GLU A 236 0.00 3.24 -23.61
C GLU A 236 0.56 3.43 -22.19
N PHE A 237 0.56 2.38 -21.38
CA PHE A 237 1.05 2.45 -20.01
C PHE A 237 2.36 1.69 -19.84
N LEU A 238 3.38 2.38 -19.33
CA LEU A 238 4.55 1.78 -18.72
C LEU A 238 4.36 1.76 -17.20
N VAL A 239 4.17 0.57 -16.63
CA VAL A 239 4.06 0.39 -15.17
C VAL A 239 5.39 -0.09 -14.60
N ILE A 240 5.93 0.66 -13.64
CA ILE A 240 7.18 0.36 -12.94
C ILE A 240 6.86 0.00 -11.48
N GLU A 241 6.90 -1.28 -11.15
CA GLU A 241 6.74 -1.72 -9.77
C GLU A 241 8.03 -1.46 -8.97
N GLU A 242 7.86 -1.02 -7.72
CA GLU A 242 8.96 -0.81 -6.77
C GLU A 242 10.06 0.13 -7.26
N ILE A 243 9.68 1.29 -7.81
CA ILE A 243 10.61 2.22 -8.51
C ILE A 243 11.84 2.63 -7.68
N ASN A 244 11.73 2.66 -6.35
CA ASN A 244 12.84 3.01 -5.46
C ASN A 244 13.73 1.83 -5.04
N ARG A 245 13.49 0.61 -5.55
CA ARG A 245 14.44 -0.51 -5.38
C ARG A 245 15.64 -0.41 -6.31
N GLY A 246 15.56 0.42 -7.35
CA GLY A 246 16.66 0.71 -8.26
C GLY A 246 17.13 2.16 -8.15
N ASN A 247 18.37 2.43 -8.54
CA ASN A 247 18.90 3.79 -8.62
C ASN A 247 18.24 4.53 -9.80
N CYS A 248 17.17 5.28 -9.53
CA CYS A 248 16.37 5.97 -10.55
C CYS A 248 17.20 6.87 -11.47
N ALA A 249 18.16 7.63 -10.93
CA ALA A 249 19.00 8.51 -11.73
C ALA A 249 19.87 7.72 -12.73
N GLN A 250 20.44 6.59 -12.30
CA GLN A 250 21.24 5.73 -13.16
C GLN A 250 20.40 4.97 -14.18
N ILE A 251 19.22 4.49 -13.78
CA ILE A 251 18.34 3.70 -14.65
C ILE A 251 17.74 4.56 -15.76
N PHE A 252 17.29 5.77 -15.45
CA PHE A 252 16.74 6.67 -16.46
C PHE A 252 17.83 7.37 -17.28
N GLY A 253 19.01 7.64 -16.72
CA GLY A 253 20.09 8.31 -17.44
C GLY A 253 19.61 9.62 -18.08
N ASP A 254 19.85 9.79 -19.38
CA ASP A 254 19.40 10.98 -20.13
C ASP A 254 17.87 11.02 -20.34
N LEU A 255 17.17 9.88 -20.24
CA LEU A 255 15.69 9.83 -20.34
C LEU A 255 15.02 10.62 -19.22
N PHE A 256 15.75 10.88 -18.14
CA PHE A 256 15.33 11.76 -17.06
C PHE A 256 14.84 13.14 -17.53
N GLN A 257 15.43 13.67 -18.60
CA GLN A 257 15.03 14.96 -19.16
C GLN A 257 13.68 14.89 -19.90
N LEU A 258 13.34 13.73 -20.47
CA LEU A 258 12.08 13.55 -21.17
C LEU A 258 10.87 13.56 -20.23
N LEU A 259 11.08 13.33 -18.94
CA LEU A 259 10.04 13.33 -17.92
C LEU A 259 9.43 14.73 -17.69
N ASP A 260 10.11 15.81 -18.08
CA ASP A 260 9.48 17.15 -18.10
C ASP A 260 8.44 17.20 -19.24
N ARG A 261 7.14 17.31 -18.89
CA ARG A 261 6.01 17.33 -19.84
C ARG A 261 5.53 18.77 -20.08
N GLY A 262 5.25 19.10 -21.34
CA GLY A 262 4.62 20.36 -21.72
C GLY A 262 3.09 20.30 -21.64
N ASP A 263 2.43 21.43 -21.93
CA ASP A 263 0.98 21.60 -21.79
C ASP A 263 0.15 20.61 -22.62
N GLU A 264 0.65 20.20 -23.78
CA GLU A 264 0.00 19.22 -24.67
C GLU A 264 0.37 17.76 -24.36
N GLY A 265 1.11 17.54 -23.26
CA GLY A 265 1.49 16.22 -22.76
C GLY A 265 2.68 15.55 -23.44
N PHE A 266 3.30 16.16 -24.45
CA PHE A 266 4.58 15.70 -24.97
C PHE A 266 5.73 16.06 -24.02
N SER A 267 6.84 15.34 -24.05
CA SER A 267 8.05 15.78 -23.36
C SER A 267 8.53 17.14 -23.92
N GLU A 268 8.80 18.11 -23.05
CA GLU A 268 9.17 19.47 -23.47
C GLU A 268 10.53 19.51 -24.16
N TYR A 269 11.47 18.69 -23.69
CA TYR A 269 12.86 18.69 -24.15
C TYR A 269 13.24 17.34 -24.78
N PRO A 270 13.27 17.24 -26.13
CA PRO A 270 13.77 16.06 -26.80
C PRO A 270 15.26 15.82 -26.49
N ILE A 271 15.66 14.56 -26.39
CA ILE A 271 17.08 14.17 -26.25
C ILE A 271 17.57 13.48 -27.51
N LYS A 272 18.88 13.49 -27.77
CA LYS A 272 19.45 12.72 -28.89
C LYS A 272 19.51 11.25 -28.55
N ALA A 273 19.13 10.39 -29.48
CA ALA A 273 19.36 8.96 -29.32
C ALA A 273 20.84 8.63 -29.57
N ASP A 274 21.37 7.66 -28.83
CA ASP A 274 22.70 7.11 -29.13
C ASP A 274 22.67 6.32 -30.46
N SER A 275 23.85 5.99 -31.00
CA SER A 275 23.98 5.36 -32.32
C SER A 275 23.29 4.00 -32.43
N ASP A 276 23.16 3.28 -31.32
CA ASP A 276 22.57 1.95 -31.31
C ASP A 276 21.05 2.03 -31.20
N MET A 277 20.57 2.90 -30.31
CA MET A 277 19.15 3.20 -30.21
C MET A 277 18.60 3.81 -31.50
N LYS A 278 19.34 4.72 -32.15
CA LYS A 278 18.97 5.26 -33.46
C LYS A 278 18.74 4.15 -34.48
N LYS A 279 19.69 3.22 -34.66
CA LYS A 279 19.56 2.10 -35.61
C LYS A 279 18.36 1.20 -35.30
N LEU A 280 18.10 0.97 -34.00
CA LEU A 280 16.92 0.22 -33.57
C LEU A 280 15.64 0.98 -33.97
N LEU A 281 15.52 2.25 -33.62
CA LEU A 281 14.31 3.04 -33.86
C LEU A 281 14.06 3.27 -35.35
N GLU A 282 15.09 3.52 -36.14
CA GLU A 282 14.99 3.58 -37.61
C GLU A 282 14.41 2.29 -38.19
N LYS A 283 14.78 1.12 -37.62
CA LYS A 283 14.24 -0.17 -38.02
C LYS A 283 12.80 -0.35 -37.55
N GLU A 284 12.50 -0.01 -36.30
CA GLU A 284 11.16 -0.17 -35.69
C GLU A 284 10.12 0.77 -36.29
N PHE A 285 10.54 1.96 -36.71
CA PHE A 285 9.69 2.99 -37.31
C PHE A 285 9.75 3.00 -38.83
N LYS A 286 10.41 2.03 -39.44
CA LYS A 286 10.53 1.94 -40.89
C LYS A 286 9.15 1.83 -41.55
N GLY A 287 8.81 2.83 -42.35
CA GLY A 287 7.54 2.90 -43.08
C GLY A 287 6.36 3.40 -42.25
N LEU A 288 6.59 3.90 -41.03
CA LEU A 288 5.57 4.61 -40.27
C LEU A 288 5.35 6.02 -40.82
N GLU A 289 4.09 6.44 -40.85
CA GLU A 289 3.69 7.80 -41.21
C GLU A 289 2.71 8.34 -40.17
N ILE A 290 3.06 9.48 -39.58
CA ILE A 290 2.24 10.13 -38.56
C ILE A 290 1.35 11.16 -39.24
N LYS A 291 0.04 10.90 -39.27
CA LYS A 291 -0.95 11.74 -39.97
C LYS A 291 -0.97 13.18 -39.43
N ASN A 292 -0.96 13.35 -38.11
CA ASN A 292 -0.97 14.66 -37.46
C ASN A 292 0.45 15.23 -37.22
N LYS A 293 1.38 15.03 -38.15
CA LYS A 293 2.77 15.51 -37.97
C LYS A 293 2.87 17.03 -37.88
N GLU A 294 2.03 17.76 -38.61
CA GLU A 294 2.05 19.23 -38.66
C GLU A 294 1.60 19.83 -37.33
N GLY A 295 0.56 19.27 -36.72
CA GLY A 295 0.10 19.67 -35.39
C GLY A 295 1.16 19.43 -34.31
N ILE A 296 1.82 18.27 -34.33
CA ILE A 296 2.90 17.97 -33.37
C ILE A 296 4.09 18.91 -33.58
N ASN A 297 4.53 19.11 -34.84
CA ASN A 297 5.66 19.98 -35.14
C ASN A 297 5.41 21.43 -34.72
N ALA A 298 4.16 21.92 -34.80
CA ALA A 298 3.80 23.27 -34.38
C ALA A 298 3.96 23.51 -32.86
N LEU A 299 4.04 22.45 -32.04
CA LEU A 299 4.26 22.55 -30.60
C LEU A 299 5.71 22.93 -30.24
N PHE A 300 6.65 22.70 -31.15
CA PHE A 300 8.07 22.88 -30.90
C PHE A 300 8.61 24.10 -31.63
N LYS A 301 9.48 24.84 -30.95
CA LYS A 301 10.10 26.05 -31.51
C LYS A 301 11.26 25.69 -32.44
N GLY A 302 11.33 26.43 -33.55
CA GLY A 302 12.34 26.27 -34.61
C GLY A 302 11.80 25.46 -35.77
N ASP A 303 12.17 25.82 -37.00
CA ASP A 303 11.66 25.25 -38.27
C ASP A 303 12.12 23.79 -38.52
N LYS A 304 12.18 22.97 -37.48
CA LYS A 304 12.64 21.58 -37.52
C LYS A 304 11.43 20.65 -37.51
N ASP A 305 11.45 19.66 -38.40
CA ASP A 305 10.51 18.56 -38.38
C ASP A 305 10.90 17.59 -37.25
N ILE A 306 10.26 17.75 -36.09
CA ILE A 306 10.51 16.94 -34.89
C ILE A 306 10.02 15.52 -35.12
N VAL A 307 8.86 15.35 -35.74
CA VAL A 307 8.29 14.03 -36.04
C VAL A 307 9.22 13.26 -36.98
N ALA A 308 9.74 13.89 -38.03
CA ALA A 308 10.72 13.23 -38.91
C ALA A 308 11.99 12.80 -38.16
N GLN A 309 12.50 13.63 -37.24
CA GLN A 309 13.66 13.26 -36.41
C GLN A 309 13.37 12.09 -35.47
N VAL A 310 12.16 12.03 -34.88
CA VAL A 310 11.74 10.89 -34.05
C VAL A 310 11.67 9.61 -34.88
N LEU A 311 11.02 9.64 -36.05
CA LEU A 311 10.89 8.48 -36.93
C LEU A 311 12.24 8.03 -37.52
N ALA A 312 13.17 8.96 -37.71
CA ALA A 312 14.56 8.67 -38.08
C ALA A 312 15.42 8.20 -36.89
N GLY A 313 14.85 8.11 -35.68
CA GLY A 313 15.59 7.75 -34.47
C GLY A 313 16.70 8.74 -34.10
N ASP A 314 16.70 9.96 -34.63
CA ASP A 314 17.70 10.99 -34.31
C ASP A 314 17.50 11.54 -32.89
N ILE A 315 16.23 11.64 -32.48
CA ILE A 315 15.83 12.13 -31.16
C ILE A 315 14.79 11.22 -30.53
N LEU A 316 14.70 11.29 -29.20
CA LEU A 316 13.61 10.75 -28.42
C LEU A 316 12.69 11.89 -27.98
N LEU A 317 11.39 11.66 -28.10
CA LEU A 317 10.33 12.54 -27.63
C LEU A 317 9.22 11.66 -27.05
N LEU A 318 8.88 11.82 -25.77
CA LEU A 318 7.77 11.06 -25.20
C LEU A 318 6.45 11.62 -25.74
N PRO A 319 5.61 10.78 -26.37
CA PRO A 319 4.32 11.21 -26.85
C PRO A 319 3.31 11.36 -25.71
N ASN A 320 2.28 12.17 -25.92
CA ASN A 320 1.28 12.49 -24.88
C ASN A 320 0.32 11.34 -24.52
N ASN A 321 0.38 10.21 -25.23
CA ASN A 321 -0.36 9.00 -24.90
C ASN A 321 0.47 7.99 -24.10
N LEU A 322 1.73 8.29 -23.78
CA LEU A 322 2.58 7.42 -22.98
C LEU A 322 2.55 7.83 -21.50
N TYR A 323 1.84 7.01 -20.73
CA TYR A 323 1.72 7.12 -19.28
C TYR A 323 2.80 6.29 -18.61
N ILE A 324 3.52 6.88 -17.66
CA ILE A 324 4.54 6.18 -16.87
C ILE A 324 4.10 6.19 -15.42
N TRP A 325 3.57 5.06 -14.96
CA TRP A 325 3.05 4.92 -13.61
C TRP A 325 3.91 3.98 -12.80
N ALA A 326 4.04 4.24 -11.51
CA ALA A 326 4.93 3.46 -10.67
C ALA A 326 4.33 3.16 -9.30
N THR A 327 4.80 2.10 -8.68
CA THR A 327 4.57 1.84 -7.25
C THR A 327 5.84 2.08 -6.47
N MET A 328 5.69 2.58 -5.25
CA MET A 328 6.79 2.82 -4.34
C MET A 328 6.42 2.32 -2.95
N ASN A 329 7.20 1.39 -2.41
CA ASN A 329 7.14 1.08 -0.98
C ASN A 329 7.99 2.10 -0.25
N THR A 330 7.47 2.67 0.82
CA THR A 330 8.19 3.67 1.61
C THR A 330 8.79 3.07 2.89
N SER A 331 8.43 1.83 3.22
CA SER A 331 8.80 1.15 4.46
C SER A 331 10.15 0.43 4.42
N ASP A 332 10.61 0.05 3.24
CA ASP A 332 11.78 -0.82 3.06
C ASP A 332 13.08 -0.02 3.27
N GLN A 333 13.97 -0.53 4.11
CA GLN A 333 15.22 0.13 4.49
C GLN A 333 16.30 0.04 3.38
N SER A 334 16.12 -0.86 2.41
CA SER A 334 17.11 -1.15 1.36
C SER A 334 16.93 -0.32 0.07
N LEU A 335 16.11 0.73 0.14
CA LEU A 335 15.69 1.50 -1.03
C LEU A 335 16.67 2.63 -1.36
N PHE A 336 16.81 2.91 -2.65
CA PHE A 336 17.58 4.06 -3.13
C PHE A 336 16.80 5.35 -2.87
N PRO A 337 17.46 6.41 -2.36
CA PRO A 337 16.82 7.70 -2.21
C PRO A 337 16.49 8.28 -3.59
N ILE A 338 15.26 8.75 -3.75
CA ILE A 338 14.86 9.51 -4.94
C ILE A 338 15.19 10.98 -4.71
N ASP A 339 15.99 11.57 -5.60
CA ASP A 339 16.38 12.98 -5.51
C ASP A 339 15.22 13.93 -5.83
N SER A 340 15.32 15.18 -5.37
CA SER A 340 14.26 16.18 -5.52
C SER A 340 13.98 16.55 -6.99
N ALA A 341 14.97 16.49 -7.87
CA ALA A 341 14.78 16.76 -9.29
C ALA A 341 13.98 15.64 -9.97
N PHE A 342 14.16 14.39 -9.55
CA PHE A 342 13.30 13.29 -9.97
C PHE A 342 11.90 13.47 -9.41
N LYS A 343 11.75 13.70 -8.09
CA LYS A 343 10.44 13.83 -7.44
C LYS A 343 9.51 14.86 -8.08
N ARG A 344 10.04 16.02 -8.51
CA ARG A 344 9.21 17.10 -9.11
C ARG A 344 8.60 16.78 -10.47
N ARG A 345 9.00 15.67 -11.11
CA ARG A 345 8.51 15.25 -12.44
C ARG A 345 7.40 14.21 -12.38
N TRP A 346 7.01 13.83 -11.17
CA TRP A 346 5.99 12.83 -10.91
C TRP A 346 4.91 13.43 -10.03
N ASP A 347 3.67 13.09 -10.33
CA ASP A 347 2.57 13.27 -9.40
C ASP A 347 2.61 12.17 -8.34
N TRP A 348 2.37 12.57 -7.10
CA TRP A 348 2.46 11.68 -5.94
C TRP A 348 1.05 11.33 -5.47
N ASN A 349 0.69 10.05 -5.58
CA ASN A 349 -0.60 9.54 -5.14
C ASN A 349 -0.44 8.64 -3.91
N TYR A 350 -0.85 9.14 -2.75
CA TYR A 350 -0.84 8.37 -1.51
C TYR A 350 -2.01 7.38 -1.52
N VAL A 351 -1.72 6.08 -1.34
CA VAL A 351 -2.73 5.04 -1.18
C VAL A 351 -2.92 4.78 0.32
N PRO A 352 -4.00 5.30 0.93
CA PRO A 352 -4.21 5.18 2.37
C PRO A 352 -4.49 3.75 2.78
N ILE A 353 -4.24 3.46 4.06
CA ILE A 353 -4.72 2.21 4.68
C ILE A 353 -6.22 2.34 4.87
N SER A 354 -6.97 1.42 4.27
CA SER A 354 -8.43 1.37 4.37
C SER A 354 -8.91 -0.06 4.58
N ASP A 355 -10.08 -0.20 5.20
CA ASP A 355 -10.77 -1.48 5.28
C ASP A 355 -11.20 -1.92 3.87
N ALA A 356 -10.89 -3.17 3.50
CA ALA A 356 -11.32 -3.75 2.23
C ALA A 356 -12.73 -4.39 2.30
N GLY A 357 -13.38 -4.38 3.48
CA GLY A 357 -14.71 -4.93 3.69
C GLY A 357 -14.79 -6.44 3.47
N LYS A 358 -13.66 -7.15 3.64
CA LYS A 358 -13.57 -8.61 3.44
C LYS A 358 -13.86 -9.41 4.72
N ASN A 359 -14.02 -8.75 5.86
CA ASN A 359 -14.29 -9.36 7.18
C ASN A 359 -13.35 -10.53 7.48
N TRP A 360 -12.05 -10.33 7.24
CA TRP A 360 -11.05 -11.35 7.54
C TRP A 360 -10.85 -11.50 9.04
N MET A 361 -10.66 -12.74 9.49
CA MET A 361 -10.47 -13.08 10.89
C MET A 361 -9.10 -13.71 11.11
N ILE A 362 -8.43 -13.36 12.20
CA ILE A 362 -7.26 -14.07 12.71
C ILE A 362 -7.77 -15.21 13.58
N GLU A 363 -7.42 -16.45 13.25
CA GLU A 363 -7.78 -17.63 14.03
C GLU A 363 -6.59 -18.11 14.85
N VAL A 364 -6.76 -18.07 16.18
CA VAL A 364 -5.72 -18.41 17.15
C VAL A 364 -6.38 -19.06 18.35
N ASN A 365 -5.93 -20.25 18.71
CA ASN A 365 -6.40 -21.06 19.84
C ASN A 365 -7.92 -21.26 19.82
N GLY A 366 -8.50 -21.43 18.64
CA GLY A 366 -9.94 -21.55 18.42
C GLY A 366 -10.72 -20.24 18.53
N ALA A 367 -10.12 -19.14 18.99
CA ALA A 367 -10.74 -17.83 19.02
C ALA A 367 -10.51 -17.09 17.70
N GLN A 368 -11.47 -16.22 17.36
CA GLN A 368 -11.41 -15.40 16.16
C GLN A 368 -11.33 -13.91 16.53
N TYR A 369 -10.39 -13.19 15.91
CA TYR A 369 -10.18 -11.77 16.10
C TYR A 369 -10.32 -11.05 14.76
N ASP A 370 -11.04 -9.93 14.74
CA ASP A 370 -11.20 -9.15 13.52
C ASP A 370 -9.85 -8.56 13.05
N TRP A 371 -9.52 -8.81 11.77
CA TRP A 371 -8.28 -8.36 11.16
C TRP A 371 -8.19 -6.83 11.05
N TRP A 372 -9.31 -6.15 10.81
CA TRP A 372 -9.32 -4.70 10.68
C TRP A 372 -9.09 -4.01 12.03
N LYS A 373 -9.79 -4.45 13.09
CA LYS A 373 -9.56 -3.99 14.48
C LYS A 373 -8.11 -4.22 14.88
N PHE A 374 -7.54 -5.37 14.51
CA PHE A 374 -6.12 -5.63 14.73
C PHE A 374 -5.23 -4.59 14.02
N LEU A 375 -5.47 -4.33 12.74
CA LEU A 375 -4.71 -3.35 11.96
C LEU A 375 -4.81 -1.94 12.53
N GLU A 376 -5.99 -1.50 12.95
CA GLU A 376 -6.20 -0.21 13.61
C GLU A 376 -5.34 -0.11 14.89
N ALA A 377 -5.45 -1.11 15.77
CA ALA A 377 -4.74 -1.12 17.04
C ALA A 377 -3.22 -1.18 16.87
N ILE A 378 -2.70 -2.05 15.99
CA ILE A 378 -1.26 -2.21 15.80
C ILE A 378 -0.66 -1.02 15.06
N ASN A 379 -1.34 -0.44 14.06
CA ASN A 379 -0.81 0.68 13.30
C ASN A 379 -0.68 1.95 14.15
N ASP A 380 -1.56 2.13 15.13
CA ASP A 380 -1.42 3.18 16.15
C ASP A 380 -0.12 2.99 16.96
N LYS A 381 0.14 1.77 17.44
CA LYS A 381 1.39 1.44 18.15
C LYS A 381 2.63 1.62 17.28
N VAL A 382 2.58 1.16 16.02
CA VAL A 382 3.69 1.32 15.07
C VAL A 382 4.02 2.79 14.85
N TYR A 383 3.00 3.64 14.69
CA TYR A 383 3.21 5.08 14.52
C TYR A 383 3.82 5.71 15.76
N HIS A 384 3.32 5.40 16.96
CA HIS A 384 3.88 5.95 18.19
C HIS A 384 5.32 5.51 18.48
N ALA A 385 5.67 4.28 18.12
CA ALA A 385 7.01 3.75 18.33
C ALA A 385 8.03 4.27 17.30
N THR A 386 7.61 4.52 16.06
CA THR A 386 8.53 4.80 14.94
C THR A 386 8.38 6.18 14.30
N TYR A 387 7.28 6.88 14.59
CA TYR A 387 6.85 8.11 13.91
C TYR A 387 6.82 7.99 12.38
N SER A 388 6.60 6.78 11.87
CA SER A 388 6.61 6.45 10.44
C SER A 388 5.26 5.88 10.01
N GLU A 389 4.57 6.61 9.13
CA GLU A 389 3.38 6.14 8.42
C GLU A 389 3.68 4.94 7.51
N ASP A 390 4.90 4.88 7.01
CA ASP A 390 5.31 3.92 6.01
C ASP A 390 5.49 2.52 6.59
N LYS A 391 5.88 2.42 7.86
CA LYS A 391 6.03 1.15 8.59
C LYS A 391 4.70 0.50 9.00
N LYS A 392 3.57 1.18 8.78
CA LYS A 392 2.23 0.61 9.05
C LYS A 392 1.94 -0.55 8.10
N MET A 393 0.87 -1.27 8.37
CA MET A 393 0.40 -2.40 7.57
C MET A 393 -0.97 -2.09 6.98
N GLY A 394 -1.10 -2.27 5.67
CA GLY A 394 -2.38 -2.19 4.97
C GLY A 394 -3.18 -3.48 5.05
N TYR A 395 -4.47 -3.42 4.67
CA TYR A 395 -5.40 -4.54 4.76
C TYR A 395 -4.88 -5.83 4.10
N PHE A 396 -4.25 -5.72 2.94
CA PHE A 396 -3.76 -6.86 2.18
C PHE A 396 -2.36 -7.33 2.58
N PHE A 397 -1.79 -6.78 3.66
CA PHE A 397 -0.47 -7.16 4.16
C PHE A 397 -0.39 -8.67 4.45
N CYS A 398 -1.41 -9.21 5.12
CA CYS A 398 -1.59 -10.63 5.34
C CYS A 398 -2.90 -11.11 4.71
N LYS A 399 -2.83 -11.70 3.50
CA LYS A 399 -4.02 -12.23 2.83
C LYS A 399 -4.62 -13.40 3.62
N ALA A 400 -5.92 -13.42 3.85
CA ALA A 400 -6.60 -14.58 4.42
C ALA A 400 -6.81 -15.71 3.38
N ASN A 401 -6.98 -16.94 3.86
CA ASN A 401 -7.48 -18.08 3.09
C ASN A 401 -8.91 -18.36 3.57
N ASP A 402 -9.90 -18.33 2.67
CA ASP A 402 -11.33 -18.51 3.02
C ASP A 402 -11.81 -17.61 4.17
N GLY A 403 -11.31 -16.37 4.20
CA GLY A 403 -11.63 -15.40 5.24
C GLY A 403 -10.84 -15.54 6.54
N VAL A 404 -9.97 -16.55 6.66
CA VAL A 404 -9.19 -16.82 7.87
C VAL A 404 -7.68 -16.64 7.67
N ILE A 405 -7.03 -15.97 8.62
CA ILE A 405 -5.57 -15.87 8.76
C ILE A 405 -5.18 -16.82 9.89
N SER A 406 -4.52 -17.93 9.55
CA SER A 406 -4.06 -18.91 10.55
C SER A 406 -2.96 -18.32 11.44
N ALA A 407 -2.82 -18.88 12.65
CA ALA A 407 -1.75 -18.54 13.57
C ALA A 407 -0.35 -18.62 12.91
N GLU A 408 -0.06 -19.63 12.09
CA GLU A 408 1.24 -19.73 11.43
C GLU A 408 1.48 -18.61 10.42
N LYS A 409 0.45 -18.25 9.66
CA LYS A 409 0.52 -17.15 8.69
C LYS A 409 0.65 -15.80 9.39
N PHE A 410 -0.06 -15.61 10.50
CA PHE A 410 0.02 -14.42 11.32
C PHE A 410 1.43 -14.21 11.89
N VAL A 411 2.02 -15.24 12.52
CA VAL A 411 3.38 -15.12 13.08
C VAL A 411 4.43 -14.92 11.99
N SER A 412 4.41 -15.75 10.94
CA SER A 412 5.44 -15.72 9.90
C SER A 412 5.43 -14.45 9.04
N LYS A 413 4.30 -13.73 8.96
CA LYS A 413 4.20 -12.47 8.20
C LYS A 413 4.12 -11.24 9.08
N VAL A 414 3.13 -11.21 9.98
CA VAL A 414 2.81 -10.01 10.76
C VAL A 414 3.81 -9.82 11.89
N ILE A 415 3.95 -10.83 12.76
CA ILE A 415 4.88 -10.73 13.89
C ILE A 415 6.33 -10.63 13.39
N PHE A 416 6.69 -11.39 12.35
CA PHE A 416 8.01 -11.33 11.73
C PHE A 416 8.35 -9.92 11.22
N TYR A 417 7.42 -9.25 10.51
CA TYR A 417 7.61 -7.89 10.01
C TYR A 417 7.73 -6.87 11.13
N LEU A 418 6.83 -6.96 12.12
CA LEU A 418 6.90 -6.09 13.30
C LEU A 418 8.26 -6.20 13.99
N TRP A 419 8.77 -7.43 14.16
CA TRP A 419 10.05 -7.66 14.82
C TRP A 419 11.25 -7.20 13.98
N ASN A 420 11.31 -7.54 12.69
CA ASN A 420 12.51 -7.35 11.87
C ASN A 420 12.57 -6.02 11.12
N ASP A 421 11.44 -5.40 10.79
CA ASP A 421 11.40 -4.19 9.96
C ASP A 421 10.93 -2.98 10.76
N VAL A 422 9.96 -3.18 11.65
CA VAL A 422 9.41 -2.09 12.46
C VAL A 422 10.29 -1.81 13.68
N PHE A 423 10.51 -2.82 14.53
CA PHE A 423 11.15 -2.68 15.85
C PHE A 423 12.61 -3.12 15.91
N LYS A 424 13.28 -3.23 14.76
CA LYS A 424 14.70 -3.57 14.69
C LYS A 424 15.59 -2.56 15.42
N ASP A 425 15.28 -1.27 15.23
CA ASP A 425 16.09 -0.14 15.69
C ASP A 425 15.40 0.67 16.81
N SER A 426 14.20 0.23 17.24
CA SER A 426 13.43 0.85 18.32
C SER A 426 13.10 -0.19 19.37
N GLU A 427 13.48 0.06 20.63
CA GLU A 427 12.94 -0.73 21.72
C GLU A 427 11.45 -0.42 21.82
N PHE A 428 10.63 -1.47 21.84
CA PHE A 428 9.20 -1.31 22.01
C PHE A 428 8.93 -0.83 23.44
N GLU A 429 8.79 0.48 23.63
CA GLU A 429 8.31 1.06 24.88
C GLU A 429 6.81 0.75 25.02
N GLY A 430 6.47 -0.26 25.82
CA GLY A 430 5.07 -0.60 26.11
C GLY A 430 4.83 -2.06 26.46
N ASP A 431 3.60 -2.38 26.85
CA ASP A 431 3.22 -3.72 27.30
C ASP A 431 2.85 -4.68 26.15
N THR A 432 2.75 -4.19 24.91
CA THR A 432 2.32 -4.98 23.74
C THR A 432 3.17 -6.22 23.52
N PHE A 433 4.50 -6.11 23.64
CA PHE A 433 5.43 -7.23 23.54
C PHE A 433 5.93 -7.67 24.92
N LYS A 434 5.05 -7.75 25.92
CA LYS A 434 5.37 -8.37 27.22
C LYS A 434 4.57 -9.65 27.42
N ASP A 435 5.23 -10.66 27.97
CA ASP A 435 4.56 -11.86 28.43
C ASP A 435 3.92 -11.66 29.82
N GLU A 436 3.42 -12.75 30.42
CA GLU A 436 2.73 -12.75 31.71
C GLU A 436 3.64 -12.31 32.86
N ASP A 437 4.94 -12.55 32.75
CA ASP A 437 5.94 -12.21 33.76
C ASP A 437 6.49 -10.77 33.58
N GLY A 438 6.02 -10.06 32.55
CA GLY A 438 6.52 -8.74 32.16
C GLY A 438 7.80 -8.79 31.32
N GLU A 439 8.27 -9.98 30.96
CA GLU A 439 9.45 -10.20 30.12
C GLU A 439 9.14 -9.93 28.65
N LYS A 440 10.16 -9.53 27.88
CA LYS A 440 9.98 -9.21 26.45
C LYS A 440 9.53 -10.44 25.67
N LEU A 441 8.45 -10.32 24.91
CA LEU A 441 7.91 -11.32 24.00
C LEU A 441 8.73 -11.29 22.70
N SER A 442 9.88 -11.96 22.69
CA SER A 442 10.76 -12.05 21.52
C SER A 442 10.20 -12.96 20.42
N PHE A 443 10.67 -12.76 19.18
CA PHE A 443 10.17 -13.51 18.02
C PHE A 443 10.23 -15.03 18.21
N ASP A 444 11.30 -15.55 18.83
CA ASP A 444 11.47 -16.97 19.13
C ASP A 444 10.42 -17.50 20.13
N LYS A 445 9.92 -16.67 21.06
CA LYS A 445 8.88 -17.06 22.03
C LYS A 445 7.53 -17.37 21.37
N PHE A 446 7.31 -16.94 20.13
CA PHE A 446 6.13 -17.32 19.34
C PHE A 446 6.21 -18.73 18.76
N TYR A 447 7.31 -19.44 18.99
CA TYR A 447 7.48 -20.83 18.60
C TYR A 447 7.72 -21.73 19.83
N SER A 448 7.29 -22.98 19.73
CA SER A 448 7.59 -24.05 20.68
C SER A 448 8.08 -25.29 19.93
N VAL A 449 8.82 -26.15 20.63
CA VAL A 449 9.25 -27.45 20.10
C VAL A 449 8.51 -28.54 20.85
N GLU A 450 7.63 -29.24 20.16
CA GLU A 450 6.90 -30.40 20.68
C GLU A 450 7.21 -31.60 19.80
N ASN A 451 7.63 -32.72 20.39
CA ASN A 451 7.92 -33.96 19.64
C ASN A 451 8.89 -33.77 18.45
N ASN A 452 9.95 -32.96 18.62
CA ASN A 452 10.89 -32.56 17.55
C ASN A 452 10.26 -31.82 16.36
N GLN A 453 9.04 -31.29 16.50
CA GLN A 453 8.40 -30.44 15.51
C GLN A 453 8.27 -29.02 16.06
N VAL A 454 8.67 -28.04 15.25
CA VAL A 454 8.47 -26.62 15.54
C VAL A 454 7.01 -26.28 15.28
N LYS A 455 6.33 -25.77 16.30
CA LYS A 455 4.95 -25.28 16.21
C LYS A 455 4.87 -23.84 16.68
N VAL A 456 3.81 -23.16 16.26
CA VAL A 456 3.51 -21.82 16.73
C VAL A 456 2.88 -21.87 18.11
N ASN A 457 3.33 -21.01 19.01
CA ASN A 457 2.81 -20.89 20.36
C ASN A 457 1.61 -19.94 20.37
N GLU A 458 0.43 -20.48 20.14
CA GLU A 458 -0.82 -19.72 20.03
C GLU A 458 -1.17 -18.95 21.31
N LYS A 459 -0.79 -19.46 22.49
CA LYS A 459 -0.98 -18.75 23.77
C LYS A 459 -0.25 -17.40 23.79
N LYS A 460 0.97 -17.34 23.22
CA LYS A 460 1.73 -16.10 23.12
C LYS A 460 1.11 -15.13 22.11
N ILE A 461 0.44 -15.62 21.07
CA ILE A 461 -0.32 -14.78 20.15
C ILE A 461 -1.56 -14.19 20.83
N VAL A 462 -2.34 -15.00 21.56
CA VAL A 462 -3.49 -14.51 22.34
C VAL A 462 -3.04 -13.43 23.33
N LYS A 463 -1.91 -13.64 24.02
CA LYS A 463 -1.32 -12.63 24.90
C LYS A 463 -0.93 -11.34 24.16
N PHE A 464 -0.33 -11.47 22.99
CA PHE A 464 0.01 -10.31 22.16
C PHE A 464 -1.23 -9.52 21.73
N LEU A 465 -2.29 -10.22 21.28
CA LEU A 465 -3.55 -9.60 20.88
C LEU A 465 -4.27 -8.93 22.06
N SER A 466 -4.28 -9.56 23.24
CA SER A 466 -4.87 -8.95 24.45
C SER A 466 -4.08 -7.72 24.94
N ASN A 467 -2.76 -7.71 24.79
CA ASN A 467 -1.96 -6.51 25.07
C ASN A 467 -2.24 -5.34 24.10
N LEU A 468 -2.92 -5.60 22.98
CA LEU A 468 -3.46 -4.57 22.07
C LEU A 468 -4.90 -4.15 22.43
N ASN A 469 -5.44 -4.66 23.54
CA ASN A 469 -6.84 -4.50 23.96
C ASN A 469 -7.84 -5.04 22.93
N LEU A 470 -7.46 -6.11 22.20
CA LEU A 470 -8.36 -6.80 21.29
C LEU A 470 -9.07 -7.93 22.02
N GLU A 471 -10.40 -7.90 21.97
CA GLU A 471 -11.26 -8.98 22.45
C GLU A 471 -11.65 -9.89 21.26
N PRO A 472 -11.80 -11.20 21.47
CA PRO A 472 -12.25 -12.10 20.43
C PRO A 472 -13.71 -11.81 20.07
N ASP A 473 -14.03 -11.77 18.77
CA ASP A 473 -15.40 -11.55 18.28
C ASP A 473 -16.28 -12.80 18.47
N SER A 474 -15.65 -13.96 18.65
CA SER A 474 -16.29 -15.18 19.12
C SER A 474 -15.32 -15.98 19.96
N GLU A 475 -15.72 -16.29 21.21
CA GLU A 475 -15.02 -17.26 22.04
C GLU A 475 -15.37 -18.67 21.57
N ALA A 476 -14.37 -19.45 21.14
CA ALA A 476 -14.46 -20.89 21.30
C ALA A 476 -13.99 -21.19 22.72
N ASP A 477 -14.88 -21.79 23.50
CA ASP A 477 -14.57 -22.23 24.85
C ASP A 477 -13.31 -23.12 24.89
N GLU A 478 -12.60 -22.98 26.01
CA GLU A 478 -11.32 -23.54 26.38
C GLU A 478 -11.03 -25.01 25.96
N ASN A 479 -9.79 -25.17 25.45
CA ASN A 479 -8.84 -26.27 25.66
C ASN A 479 -9.13 -27.68 25.10
N ASN A 480 -8.48 -27.99 23.97
CA ASN A 480 -7.91 -29.32 23.70
C ASN A 480 -6.42 -29.32 24.07
N SER A 481 -6.09 -29.68 25.31
CA SER A 481 -4.78 -30.26 25.64
C SER A 481 -5.02 -31.52 26.46
N GLU A 482 -4.54 -32.66 25.98
CA GLU A 482 -4.74 -33.98 26.61
C GLU A 482 -4.05 -34.15 27.98
N GLU A 483 -3.37 -33.14 28.51
CA GLU A 483 -2.87 -33.14 29.89
C GLU A 483 -3.24 -31.82 30.60
N GLY A 484 -4.31 -31.87 31.39
CA GLY A 484 -4.76 -30.76 32.24
C GLY A 484 -6.02 -31.12 33.00
N VAL A 485 -6.08 -30.77 34.29
CA VAL A 485 -7.25 -30.95 35.15
C VAL A 485 -8.22 -29.79 34.87
N GLU A 486 -9.48 -30.09 34.56
CA GLU A 486 -10.54 -29.08 34.50
C GLU A 486 -11.08 -28.79 35.91
N THR A 487 -11.24 -27.51 36.25
CA THR A 487 -11.88 -27.03 37.47
C THR A 487 -12.92 -25.97 37.10
N GLU A 488 -14.14 -26.13 37.60
CA GLU A 488 -15.19 -25.12 37.57
C GLU A 488 -15.42 -24.66 39.03
N GLY A 489 -14.83 -23.52 39.39
CA GLY A 489 -14.70 -23.09 40.80
C GLY A 489 -13.74 -23.97 41.64
N ASP A 490 -13.93 -24.02 42.96
CA ASP A 490 -13.06 -24.73 43.93
C ASP A 490 -13.15 -26.27 43.91
N LYS A 491 -13.81 -26.90 42.92
CA LYS A 491 -13.96 -28.37 42.88
C LYS A 491 -13.29 -28.99 41.65
N LYS A 492 -12.50 -30.04 41.91
CA LYS A 492 -11.91 -30.94 40.91
C LYS A 492 -12.92 -32.04 40.55
N LEU A 493 -13.16 -32.26 39.26
CA LEU A 493 -14.05 -33.30 38.74
C LEU A 493 -13.27 -34.56 38.34
N PRO A 494 -13.72 -35.79 38.68
CA PRO A 494 -13.11 -37.04 38.21
C PRO A 494 -13.61 -37.48 36.83
N ARG A 495 -12.72 -38.07 36.02
CA ARG A 495 -13.04 -38.68 34.72
C ARG A 495 -13.76 -40.02 34.90
N THR A 496 -15.03 -40.12 34.52
CA THR A 496 -15.68 -41.42 34.24
C THR A 496 -16.23 -41.47 32.79
N PRO A 497 -16.48 -42.68 32.22
CA PRO A 497 -16.98 -42.84 30.85
C PRO A 497 -18.48 -42.52 30.69
N LYS A 498 -19.19 -42.25 31.80
CA LYS A 498 -20.56 -41.76 31.80
C LYS A 498 -20.52 -40.24 31.69
N VAL A 499 -21.34 -39.68 30.79
CA VAL A 499 -21.09 -38.34 30.25
C VAL A 499 -22.13 -37.31 30.67
N PHE A 500 -23.42 -37.63 30.73
CA PHE A 500 -24.45 -36.85 31.45
C PHE A 500 -25.80 -37.58 31.33
N THR A 501 -26.71 -37.34 32.27
CA THR A 501 -28.12 -37.77 32.23
C THR A 501 -29.02 -36.57 32.01
N VAL A 502 -30.13 -36.77 31.29
CA VAL A 502 -31.09 -35.70 30.99
C VAL A 502 -32.46 -36.09 31.53
N GLU A 503 -32.99 -35.30 32.47
CA GLU A 503 -34.36 -35.44 32.99
C GLU A 503 -35.24 -34.31 32.42
N PHE A 504 -36.34 -34.72 31.78
CA PHE A 504 -37.37 -33.81 31.26
C PHE A 504 -38.41 -33.49 32.35
N PRO A 505 -39.11 -32.33 32.27
CA PRO A 505 -40.14 -31.96 33.26
C PRO A 505 -41.31 -32.94 33.38
N ASP A 506 -41.53 -33.77 32.35
CA ASP A 506 -42.54 -34.83 32.35
C ASP A 506 -42.13 -36.08 33.17
N GLY A 507 -40.94 -36.06 33.78
CA GLY A 507 -40.36 -37.15 34.57
C GLY A 507 -39.60 -38.19 33.74
N THR A 508 -39.47 -38.00 32.43
CA THR A 508 -38.67 -38.88 31.57
C THR A 508 -37.18 -38.66 31.84
N VAL A 509 -36.43 -39.74 32.11
CA VAL A 509 -34.98 -39.71 32.27
C VAL A 509 -34.32 -40.46 31.12
N ILE A 510 -33.34 -39.83 30.47
CA ILE A 510 -32.49 -40.44 29.44
C ILE A 510 -31.09 -40.64 30.03
N ASP A 511 -30.71 -41.91 30.21
CA ASP A 511 -29.41 -42.36 30.76
C ASP A 511 -29.01 -43.64 30.00
N GLU A 512 -28.31 -43.48 28.88
CA GLU A 512 -27.88 -44.60 28.04
C GLU A 512 -26.42 -44.99 28.30
N ASP A 513 -26.08 -46.24 27.96
CA ASP A 513 -24.74 -46.82 28.18
C ASP A 513 -23.60 -46.08 27.45
N ASN A 514 -23.92 -45.34 26.38
CA ASN A 514 -22.95 -44.56 25.61
C ASN A 514 -23.41 -43.11 25.45
N ARG A 515 -22.45 -42.20 25.63
CA ARG A 515 -22.61 -40.74 25.53
C ARG A 515 -23.38 -40.25 24.32
N PHE A 516 -23.09 -40.82 23.16
CA PHE A 516 -23.72 -40.39 21.92
C PHE A 516 -25.17 -40.84 21.85
N ASP A 517 -25.51 -41.98 22.47
CA ASP A 517 -26.87 -42.51 22.46
C ASP A 517 -27.78 -41.71 23.40
N THR A 518 -27.28 -41.27 24.56
CA THR A 518 -27.97 -40.30 25.43
C THR A 518 -28.23 -38.99 24.68
N TYR A 519 -27.20 -38.45 24.02
CA TYR A 519 -27.33 -37.23 23.23
C TYR A 519 -28.36 -37.38 22.09
N HIS A 520 -28.22 -38.44 21.29
CA HIS A 520 -29.12 -38.76 20.19
C HIS A 520 -30.57 -38.86 20.67
N LYS A 521 -30.87 -39.70 21.67
CA LYS A 521 -32.23 -39.86 22.19
C LYS A 521 -32.80 -38.57 22.78
N THR A 522 -31.94 -37.73 23.37
CA THR A 522 -32.35 -36.40 23.85
C THR A 522 -32.80 -35.52 22.69
N LEU A 523 -32.03 -35.46 21.59
CA LEU A 523 -32.43 -34.72 20.38
C LEU A 523 -33.72 -35.27 19.77
N SER A 524 -33.86 -36.61 19.71
CA SER A 524 -35.06 -37.27 19.20
C SER A 524 -36.31 -36.90 20.01
N LYS A 525 -36.20 -36.87 21.35
CA LYS A 525 -37.30 -36.50 22.27
C LYS A 525 -37.68 -35.03 22.17
N ILE A 526 -36.72 -34.13 21.92
CA ILE A 526 -36.98 -32.70 21.66
C ILE A 526 -37.67 -32.50 20.29
N GLY A 527 -37.33 -33.34 19.30
CA GLY A 527 -37.89 -33.32 17.95
C GLY A 527 -36.86 -32.87 16.93
N ILE A 528 -36.37 -33.82 16.11
CA ILE A 528 -35.17 -33.62 15.30
C ILE A 528 -35.29 -32.50 14.25
N GLU A 529 -36.49 -32.25 13.71
CA GLU A 529 -36.72 -31.13 12.77
C GLU A 529 -36.60 -29.75 13.43
N GLN A 530 -36.99 -29.64 14.70
CA GLN A 530 -36.86 -28.40 15.47
C GLN A 530 -35.42 -28.17 15.88
N VAL A 531 -34.73 -29.25 16.25
CA VAL A 531 -33.29 -29.26 16.51
C VAL A 531 -32.50 -28.83 15.27
N GLU A 532 -32.85 -29.32 14.08
CA GLU A 532 -32.19 -28.96 12.83
C GLU A 532 -32.32 -27.47 12.51
N LYS A 533 -33.51 -26.88 12.68
CA LYS A 533 -33.71 -25.44 12.49
C LYS A 533 -32.80 -24.61 13.39
N ILE A 534 -32.69 -24.99 14.67
CA ILE A 534 -31.82 -24.29 15.63
C ILE A 534 -30.34 -24.54 15.32
N ALA A 535 -29.97 -25.76 14.91
CA ALA A 535 -28.61 -26.09 14.50
C ALA A 535 -28.19 -25.31 13.23
N ALA A 536 -29.14 -25.03 12.32
CA ALA A 536 -28.92 -24.26 11.11
C ALA A 536 -28.74 -22.75 11.35
N GLU A 537 -29.14 -22.20 12.50
CA GLU A 537 -28.92 -20.80 12.91
C GLU A 537 -27.45 -20.46 13.26
N MET A 538 -26.52 -21.35 12.90
CA MET A 538 -25.08 -21.12 12.80
C MET A 538 -24.28 -20.96 14.10
N LYS A 539 -24.83 -21.26 15.29
CA LYS A 539 -24.09 -21.12 16.56
C LYS A 539 -23.13 -22.27 16.91
N TYR A 540 -23.36 -23.49 16.42
CA TYR A 540 -22.48 -24.64 16.72
C TYR A 540 -22.24 -25.49 15.48
N HIS A 541 -20.99 -25.53 15.04
CA HIS A 541 -20.56 -26.31 13.88
C HIS A 541 -19.37 -27.20 14.23
N ARG A 542 -19.18 -28.25 13.44
CA ARG A 542 -17.91 -28.97 13.35
C ARG A 542 -17.44 -28.94 11.90
N LEU A 543 -16.22 -28.50 11.64
CA LEU A 543 -15.69 -28.35 10.27
C LEU A 543 -16.66 -27.56 9.36
N HIS A 544 -17.20 -26.44 9.86
CA HIS A 544 -18.19 -25.60 9.17
C HIS A 544 -19.50 -26.31 8.77
N THR A 545 -19.81 -27.42 9.45
CA THR A 545 -21.03 -28.22 9.22
C THR A 545 -21.92 -28.21 10.47
N PRO A 546 -23.24 -27.96 10.35
CA PRO A 546 -24.15 -28.00 11.48
C PRO A 546 -24.19 -29.40 12.12
N LEU A 547 -24.32 -29.45 13.45
CA LEU A 547 -24.35 -30.73 14.19
C LEU A 547 -25.55 -31.62 13.81
N VAL A 548 -26.66 -30.99 13.40
CA VAL A 548 -27.83 -31.64 12.81
C VAL A 548 -28.20 -30.89 11.54
N THR A 549 -28.35 -31.59 10.42
CA THR A 549 -28.55 -30.97 9.10
C THR A 549 -29.32 -31.87 8.14
N LYS A 550 -30.04 -31.30 7.17
CA LYS A 550 -30.68 -32.06 6.08
C LYS A 550 -29.73 -32.52 4.97
N SER A 551 -28.49 -32.03 4.95
CA SER A 551 -27.51 -32.35 3.89
C SER A 551 -26.24 -32.97 4.48
N LYS A 552 -25.61 -33.89 3.74
CA LYS A 552 -24.28 -34.38 4.12
C LYS A 552 -23.20 -33.45 3.57
N TYR A 553 -22.23 -33.11 4.39
CA TYR A 553 -21.09 -32.27 4.00
C TYR A 553 -19.82 -33.10 3.85
N GLU A 554 -19.10 -32.90 2.75
CA GLU A 554 -17.84 -33.60 2.45
C GLU A 554 -16.76 -33.33 3.50
N ALA A 555 -16.72 -32.13 4.09
CA ALA A 555 -15.77 -31.76 5.15
C ALA A 555 -15.83 -32.72 6.35
N ILE A 556 -17.03 -33.21 6.71
CA ILE A 556 -17.23 -34.21 7.75
C ILE A 556 -16.82 -35.60 7.28
N LEU A 557 -17.19 -36.00 6.05
CA LEU A 557 -16.92 -37.33 5.51
C LEU A 557 -15.43 -37.58 5.20
N ASN A 558 -14.67 -36.52 4.93
CA ASN A 558 -13.23 -36.61 4.63
C ASN A 558 -12.35 -36.86 5.87
N LYS A 559 -12.95 -36.88 7.08
CA LYS A 559 -12.25 -37.13 8.34
C LYS A 559 -12.72 -38.46 8.95
N PRO A 560 -11.81 -39.40 9.26
CA PRO A 560 -12.19 -40.74 9.75
C PRO A 560 -12.81 -40.73 11.15
N GLU A 561 -12.62 -39.66 11.93
CA GLU A 561 -13.18 -39.53 13.28
C GLU A 561 -14.69 -39.21 13.28
N TYR A 562 -15.25 -38.74 12.16
CA TYR A 562 -16.65 -38.34 12.08
C TYR A 562 -17.46 -39.24 11.15
N SER A 563 -18.75 -39.35 11.45
CA SER A 563 -19.73 -40.03 10.60
C SER A 563 -21.10 -39.40 10.79
N TYR A 564 -22.11 -39.81 10.02
CA TYR A 564 -23.48 -39.37 10.23
C TYR A 564 -24.37 -40.52 10.67
N ILE A 565 -25.31 -40.22 11.57
CA ILE A 565 -26.48 -41.05 11.85
C ILE A 565 -27.69 -40.33 11.25
N GLN A 566 -28.50 -41.06 10.49
CA GLN A 566 -29.71 -40.52 9.87
C GLN A 566 -30.92 -40.77 10.78
N GLU A 567 -31.68 -39.71 11.04
CA GLU A 567 -32.95 -39.76 11.77
C GLU A 567 -33.98 -38.91 11.00
N GLY A 568 -34.99 -39.58 10.42
CA GLY A 568 -35.89 -38.95 9.46
C GLY A 568 -35.14 -38.38 8.24
N ASP A 569 -35.44 -37.13 7.90
CA ASP A 569 -34.79 -36.38 6.81
C ASP A 569 -33.53 -35.61 7.28
N CYS A 570 -33.10 -35.81 8.52
CA CYS A 570 -31.93 -35.13 9.11
C CYS A 570 -30.77 -36.10 9.35
N PHE A 571 -29.56 -35.55 9.30
CA PHE A 571 -28.30 -36.22 9.60
C PHE A 571 -27.66 -35.58 10.83
N ILE A 572 -27.29 -36.42 11.80
CA ILE A 572 -26.67 -36.04 13.07
C ILE A 572 -25.20 -36.42 13.02
N VAL A 573 -24.32 -35.45 13.27
CA VAL A 573 -22.87 -35.68 13.24
C VAL A 573 -22.45 -36.52 14.46
N LYS A 574 -21.88 -37.69 14.19
CA LYS A 574 -21.25 -38.59 15.17
C LYS A 574 -19.74 -38.34 15.19
N GLY A 575 -19.10 -38.58 16.34
CA GLY A 575 -17.67 -38.33 16.55
C GLY A 575 -17.36 -37.01 17.27
N ILE A 576 -18.40 -36.31 17.74
CA ILE A 576 -18.29 -35.08 18.53
C ILE A 576 -17.98 -35.37 20.01
N ASN A 577 -17.29 -34.44 20.68
CA ASN A 577 -16.89 -34.58 22.08
C ASN A 577 -18.07 -34.30 23.05
N ASN A 578 -17.87 -34.64 24.32
CA ASN A 578 -18.91 -34.54 25.35
C ASN A 578 -19.45 -33.13 25.54
N ILE A 579 -18.54 -32.15 25.56
CA ILE A 579 -18.86 -30.74 25.76
C ILE A 579 -19.73 -30.22 24.62
N THR A 580 -19.42 -30.61 23.38
CA THR A 580 -20.23 -30.24 22.19
C THR A 580 -21.65 -30.78 22.31
N MET A 581 -21.81 -32.03 22.74
CA MET A 581 -23.13 -32.63 22.96
C MET A 581 -23.90 -31.92 24.08
N TYR A 582 -23.25 -31.68 25.22
CA TYR A 582 -23.83 -30.97 26.36
C TYR A 582 -24.29 -29.55 25.99
N ARG A 583 -23.43 -28.77 25.33
CA ARG A 583 -23.76 -27.40 24.91
C ARG A 583 -24.92 -27.33 23.94
N MET A 584 -25.00 -28.29 23.01
CA MET A 584 -26.15 -28.36 22.10
C MET A 584 -27.44 -28.64 22.88
N VAL A 585 -27.42 -29.54 23.88
CA VAL A 585 -28.59 -29.80 24.74
C VAL A 585 -28.97 -28.56 25.56
N MET A 586 -27.99 -27.87 26.17
CA MET A 586 -28.25 -26.64 26.93
C MET A 586 -28.73 -25.48 26.05
N LEU A 587 -28.26 -25.38 24.80
CA LEU A 587 -28.79 -24.41 23.84
C LEU A 587 -30.26 -24.67 23.55
N LEU A 588 -30.60 -25.93 23.28
CA LEU A 588 -31.98 -26.34 23.01
C LEU A 588 -32.88 -26.08 24.23
N ASP A 589 -32.40 -26.40 25.43
CA ASP A 589 -33.09 -26.13 26.69
C ASP A 589 -33.43 -24.64 26.83
N ASN A 590 -32.43 -23.77 26.66
CA ASN A 590 -32.62 -22.32 26.76
C ASN A 590 -33.50 -21.75 25.64
N ARG A 591 -33.32 -22.21 24.40
CA ARG A 591 -34.06 -21.67 23.24
C ARG A 591 -35.50 -22.11 23.18
N LEU A 592 -35.79 -23.28 23.71
CA LEU A 592 -37.12 -23.89 23.68
C LEU A 592 -37.82 -23.87 25.05
N ASP A 593 -37.17 -23.28 26.07
CA ASP A 593 -37.65 -23.19 27.46
C ASP A 593 -38.09 -24.56 28.01
N LEU A 594 -37.24 -25.58 27.82
CA LEU A 594 -37.58 -26.98 28.10
C LEU A 594 -37.44 -27.36 29.58
N GLN A 595 -36.75 -26.55 30.39
CA GLN A 595 -36.49 -26.77 31.81
C GLN A 595 -35.86 -28.15 32.10
N LEU A 596 -34.93 -28.58 31.24
CA LEU A 596 -34.22 -29.84 31.38
C LEU A 596 -33.31 -29.79 32.62
N LYS A 597 -33.26 -30.89 33.37
CA LYS A 597 -32.20 -31.12 34.36
C LYS A 597 -31.14 -31.99 33.72
N VAL A 598 -29.98 -31.39 33.43
CA VAL A 598 -28.83 -32.12 32.89
C VAL A 598 -27.83 -32.35 34.00
N CYS A 599 -27.63 -33.61 34.39
CA CYS A 599 -26.70 -34.00 35.44
C CYS A 599 -25.46 -34.65 34.81
N TYR A 600 -24.31 -34.00 34.95
CA TYR A 600 -23.02 -34.59 34.55
C TYR A 600 -22.54 -35.55 35.66
N GLU A 601 -22.16 -36.78 35.30
CA GLU A 601 -21.68 -37.81 36.25
C GLU A 601 -20.16 -37.86 36.39
#